data_AF-A0A7S3E1D8-F1
#
_entry.id   AF-A0A7S3E1D8-F1
#
_cell.length_a   1.000
_cell.length_b   1.000
_cell.length_c   1.000
_cell.angle_alpha   90.00
_cell.angle_beta   90.00
_cell.angle_gamma   90.00
#
_symmetry.space_group_name_H-M   'P 1'
#
loop_
_entity.id
_entity.type
_entity.pdbx_description
1 polymer ?
#
loop_
_entity_poly.entity_id
_entity_poly.type
_entity_poly.pdbx_seq_one_letter_code
_entity_poly.pdbx_strand_id
1 'polypeptide(L)'
;FMSGTQQNKETLDALYADATRIYSTLWSPVVDVDVLAASSHPLRPCNDELDDDEPSSSSTPLLPSIPMHSDYHASYLRKHLRNLPKSYGSLDASRPWLLYWTTHALAIMGETLDAEFNHDAVKFLATCQTPSGGFGGGPGQLAHMASTYA
;
A
#
# COMPACT_ATOMS: atom_id res chain seq x y z
N PHE A 1 15.80 -10.60 -37.89
CA PHE A 1 16.30 -10.59 -36.50
C PHE A 1 16.31 -9.18 -35.87
N MET A 2 15.31 -8.32 -36.13
CA MET A 2 15.22 -6.98 -35.48
C MET A 2 13.77 -6.55 -35.18
N SER A 3 12.86 -7.50 -34.89
CA SER A 3 11.44 -7.18 -34.63
C SER A 3 10.98 -7.45 -33.18
N GLY A 4 11.83 -8.04 -32.32
CA GLY A 4 11.44 -8.45 -30.97
C GLY A 4 11.72 -7.43 -29.86
N THR A 5 12.58 -6.44 -30.12
CA THR A 5 12.96 -5.42 -29.12
C THR A 5 12.01 -4.23 -29.10
N GLN A 6 11.44 -3.87 -30.24
CA GLN A 6 10.51 -2.74 -30.38
C GLN A 6 9.18 -3.04 -29.67
N GLN A 7 8.61 -4.23 -29.89
CA GLN A 7 7.36 -4.68 -29.27
C GLN A 7 7.43 -4.68 -27.73
N ASN A 8 8.56 -5.12 -27.17
CA ASN A 8 8.76 -5.15 -25.72
C ASN A 8 8.92 -3.74 -25.14
N LYS A 9 9.58 -2.82 -25.85
CA LYS A 9 9.70 -1.44 -25.41
C LYS A 9 8.35 -0.72 -25.42
N GLU A 10 7.57 -0.89 -26.49
CA GLU A 10 6.22 -0.31 -26.59
C GLU A 10 5.26 -0.89 -25.53
N THR A 11 5.38 -2.19 -25.23
CA THR A 11 4.59 -2.83 -24.16
C THR A 11 5.01 -2.32 -22.78
N LEU A 12 6.31 -2.12 -22.54
CA LEU A 12 6.82 -1.59 -21.27
C LEU A 12 6.49 -0.09 -21.10
N ASP A 13 6.58 0.70 -22.17
CA ASP A 13 6.20 2.12 -22.16
C ASP A 13 4.68 2.27 -21.96
N ALA A 14 3.88 1.37 -22.52
CA ALA A 14 2.43 1.30 -22.29
C ALA A 14 2.10 0.89 -20.85
N LEU A 15 2.80 -0.11 -20.29
CA LEU A 15 2.66 -0.51 -18.88
C LEU A 15 3.11 0.60 -17.93
N TYR A 16 4.13 1.38 -18.30
CA TYR A 16 4.61 2.52 -17.50
C TYR A 16 3.64 3.71 -17.53
N ALA A 17 3.08 4.01 -18.71
CA ALA A 17 2.03 5.01 -18.86
C ALA A 17 0.75 4.61 -18.11
N ASP A 18 0.40 3.31 -18.13
CA ASP A 18 -0.74 2.76 -17.41
C ASP A 18 -0.49 2.74 -15.89
N ALA A 19 0.70 2.37 -15.43
CA ALA A 19 1.08 2.45 -14.01
C ALA A 19 1.01 3.90 -13.49
N THR A 20 1.53 4.86 -14.25
CA THR A 20 1.46 6.29 -13.90
C THR A 20 0.00 6.78 -13.85
N ARG A 21 -0.84 6.29 -14.77
CA ARG A 21 -2.28 6.55 -14.75
C ARG A 21 -2.95 5.92 -13.53
N ILE A 22 -2.64 4.66 -13.21
CA ILE A 22 -3.12 3.92 -12.03
C ILE A 22 -2.73 4.66 -10.73
N TYR A 23 -1.50 5.16 -10.60
CA TYR A 23 -1.09 5.98 -9.46
C TYR A 23 -1.87 7.30 -9.37
N SER A 24 -2.18 7.94 -10.51
CA SER A 24 -2.98 9.18 -10.54
C SER A 24 -4.49 8.97 -10.28
N THR A 25 -5.03 7.80 -10.63
CA THR A 25 -6.45 7.46 -10.46
C THR A 25 -6.77 6.75 -9.16
N LEU A 26 -5.84 5.96 -8.61
CA LEU A 26 -5.99 5.30 -7.31
C LEU A 26 -5.63 6.21 -6.12
N TRP A 27 -4.98 7.35 -6.38
CA TRP A 27 -4.58 8.31 -5.35
C TRP A 27 -4.97 9.76 -5.67
N SER A 28 -6.14 9.96 -6.28
CA SER A 28 -6.90 11.19 -6.01
C SER A 28 -7.35 11.18 -4.54
N PRO A 29 -7.47 12.33 -3.86
CA PRO A 29 -7.54 12.39 -2.39
C PRO A 29 -8.88 11.86 -1.89
N VAL A 30 -9.00 10.55 -1.78
CA VAL A 30 -10.08 9.88 -1.04
C VAL A 30 -9.57 9.67 0.37
N VAL A 31 -9.54 10.76 1.12
CA VAL A 31 -9.81 10.70 2.56
C VAL A 31 -11.21 11.25 2.76
N ASP A 32 -12.21 10.45 2.37
CA ASP A 32 -13.54 10.62 2.94
C ASP A 32 -13.53 9.88 4.27
N VAL A 33 -13.55 10.65 5.36
CA VAL A 33 -13.21 10.21 6.71
C VAL A 33 -14.34 9.39 7.38
N ASP A 34 -15.36 8.98 6.62
CA ASP A 34 -16.62 8.47 7.17
C ASP A 34 -16.76 6.94 7.18
N VAL A 35 -15.75 6.17 6.76
CA VAL A 35 -15.84 4.69 6.70
C VAL A 35 -15.46 4.00 8.03
N LEU A 36 -16.00 4.51 9.14
CA LEU A 36 -15.99 3.81 10.43
C LEU A 36 -17.39 3.66 11.05
N ALA A 37 -18.45 4.08 10.35
CA ALA A 37 -19.83 4.03 10.82
C ALA A 37 -20.65 2.91 10.16
N ALA A 38 -20.23 1.65 10.24
CA ALA A 38 -21.12 0.53 9.89
C ALA A 38 -20.66 -0.81 10.49
N SER A 39 -20.71 -0.95 11.81
CA SER A 39 -20.86 -2.27 12.44
C SER A 39 -22.27 -2.36 13.02
N SER A 40 -22.96 -3.44 12.66
CA SER A 40 -24.40 -3.61 12.79
C SER A 40 -24.87 -3.65 14.24
N HIS A 41 -25.69 -2.68 14.64
CA HIS A 41 -26.58 -2.78 15.81
C HIS A 41 -28.03 -2.55 15.35
N PRO A 42 -29.00 -3.38 15.79
CA PRO A 42 -30.40 -3.21 15.41
C PRO A 42 -30.94 -1.87 15.96
N LEU A 43 -31.66 -1.13 15.12
CA LEU A 43 -32.28 0.14 15.48
C LEU A 43 -33.21 -0.05 16.69
N ARG A 44 -32.88 0.62 17.79
CA ARG A 44 -33.74 0.74 18.97
C ARG A 44 -34.92 1.66 18.62
N PRO A 45 -36.17 1.33 18.99
CA PRO A 45 -37.31 2.22 18.78
C PRO A 45 -37.06 3.54 19.52
N CYS A 46 -37.39 4.65 18.85
CA CYS A 46 -37.36 5.99 19.43
C CYS A 46 -38.49 6.08 20.47
N ASN A 47 -38.14 5.92 21.75
CA ASN A 47 -39.01 6.32 22.85
C ASN A 47 -38.58 7.70 23.28
N ASP A 48 -39.51 8.65 23.17
CA ASP A 48 -39.45 9.99 23.75
C ASP A 48 -39.46 9.87 25.28
N GLU A 49 -38.29 9.78 25.90
CA GLU A 49 -38.14 10.07 27.33
C GLU A 49 -36.97 11.04 27.49
N LEU A 50 -37.34 12.30 27.74
CA LEU A 50 -36.47 13.36 28.25
C LEU A 50 -36.15 13.01 29.71
N ASP A 51 -34.99 12.40 29.94
CA ASP A 51 -34.36 12.41 31.26
C ASP A 51 -33.38 13.57 31.29
N ASP A 52 -33.87 14.68 31.86
CA ASP A 52 -33.07 15.81 32.32
C ASP A 52 -32.09 15.35 33.43
N ASP A 53 -30.90 15.98 33.44
CA ASP A 53 -29.81 15.90 34.44
C ASP A 53 -28.69 14.84 34.27
N GLU A 54 -27.69 15.15 33.43
CA GLU A 54 -26.29 14.72 33.67
C GLU A 54 -25.39 15.96 33.74
N PRO A 55 -24.97 16.39 34.95
CA PRO A 55 -24.06 17.49 35.10
C PRO A 55 -22.64 16.94 35.26
N SER A 56 -21.83 16.98 34.19
CA SER A 56 -20.49 17.55 34.30
C SER A 56 -19.77 17.58 32.96
N SER A 57 -19.20 18.74 32.69
CA SER A 57 -18.07 18.95 31.80
C SER A 57 -16.90 18.03 32.18
N SER A 58 -16.97 16.76 31.77
CA SER A 58 -15.81 15.87 31.76
C SER A 58 -14.91 16.36 30.62
N SER A 59 -14.06 17.34 30.96
CA SER A 59 -12.90 17.70 30.15
C SER A 59 -11.96 16.51 30.20
N THR A 60 -12.18 15.51 29.36
CA THR A 60 -11.19 14.45 29.16
C THR A 60 -9.91 15.17 28.71
N PRO A 61 -8.82 15.12 29.47
CA PRO A 61 -7.60 15.82 29.07
C PRO A 61 -7.18 15.23 27.72
N LEU A 62 -7.13 16.07 26.68
CA LEU A 62 -6.52 15.66 25.41
C LEU A 62 -5.10 15.24 25.75
N LEU A 63 -4.84 13.93 25.69
CA LEU A 63 -3.49 13.42 25.87
C LEU A 63 -2.60 14.12 24.85
N PRO A 64 -1.40 14.57 25.23
CA PRO A 64 -0.50 15.22 24.29
C PRO A 64 -0.31 14.30 23.08
N SER A 65 -0.62 14.82 21.89
CA SER A 65 -0.49 14.07 20.64
C SER A 65 0.96 13.68 20.45
N ILE A 66 1.24 12.38 20.43
CA ILE A 66 2.58 11.87 20.15
C ILE A 66 2.94 12.28 18.71
N PRO A 67 4.03 13.04 18.49
CA PRO A 67 4.39 13.50 17.16
C PRO A 67 4.83 12.33 16.28
N MET A 68 4.37 12.32 15.02
CA MET A 68 4.80 11.36 14.01
C MET A 68 6.14 11.81 13.41
N HIS A 69 7.18 11.00 13.56
CA HIS A 69 8.51 11.28 13.00
C HIS A 69 8.64 10.74 11.56
N SER A 70 7.89 11.31 10.62
CA SER A 70 7.81 10.87 9.21
C SER A 70 9.18 10.69 8.57
N ASP A 71 10.07 11.68 8.73
CA ASP A 71 11.37 11.71 8.04
C ASP A 71 12.28 10.55 8.46
N TYR A 72 12.20 10.17 9.73
CA TYR A 72 12.95 9.03 10.26
C TYR A 72 12.45 7.72 9.66
N HIS A 73 11.13 7.54 9.58
CA HIS A 73 10.51 6.36 8.98
C HIS A 73 10.79 6.28 7.47
N ALA A 74 10.67 7.40 6.75
CA ALA A 74 10.96 7.47 5.33
C ALA A 74 12.43 7.12 5.03
N SER A 75 13.37 7.66 5.82
CA SER A 75 14.79 7.32 5.72
C SER A 75 15.05 5.82 5.96
N TYR A 76 14.41 5.24 6.97
CA TYR A 76 14.50 3.81 7.24
C TYR A 76 14.00 2.96 6.06
N LEU A 77 12.85 3.30 5.49
CA LEU A 77 12.28 2.55 4.36
C LEU A 77 13.15 2.67 3.11
N ARG A 78 13.58 3.89 2.75
CA ARG A 78 14.44 4.14 1.59
C ARG A 78 15.73 3.32 1.62
N LYS A 79 16.33 3.17 2.80
CA LYS A 79 17.53 2.34 2.99
C LYS A 79 17.29 0.86 2.63
N HIS A 80 16.08 0.35 2.81
CA HIS A 80 15.74 -1.06 2.65
C HIS A 80 14.96 -1.37 1.35
N LEU A 81 14.69 -0.37 0.51
CA LEU A 81 14.00 -0.56 -0.77
C LEU A 81 14.77 -1.48 -1.74
N ARG A 82 16.11 -1.36 -1.77
CA ARG A 82 16.95 -2.08 -2.73
C ARG A 82 17.66 -3.29 -2.13
N ASN A 83 17.99 -3.24 -0.83
CA ASN A 83 18.74 -4.29 -0.17
C ASN A 83 18.16 -4.56 1.21
N LEU A 84 17.81 -5.82 1.46
CA LEU A 84 17.37 -6.30 2.76
C LEU A 84 18.47 -7.16 3.41
N PRO A 85 18.65 -7.08 4.74
CA PRO A 85 19.55 -7.96 5.47
C PRO A 85 19.16 -9.44 5.30
N LYS A 86 20.15 -10.34 5.40
CA LYS A 86 19.93 -11.80 5.31
C LYS A 86 18.93 -12.36 6.34
N SER A 87 18.70 -11.64 7.44
CA SER A 87 17.70 -12.01 8.45
C SER A 87 16.27 -12.06 7.90
N TYR A 88 16.01 -11.43 6.75
CA TYR A 88 14.71 -11.48 6.06
C TYR A 88 14.51 -12.75 5.24
N GLY A 89 15.40 -13.75 5.32
CA GLY A 89 15.29 -15.00 4.56
C GLY A 89 13.99 -15.77 4.82
N SER A 90 13.38 -15.65 6.01
CA SER A 90 12.06 -16.24 6.29
C SER A 90 10.91 -15.59 5.51
N LEU A 91 11.14 -14.42 4.93
CA LEU A 91 10.16 -13.65 4.13
C LEU A 91 10.47 -13.73 2.62
N ASP A 92 11.29 -14.68 2.17
CA ASP A 92 11.59 -14.86 0.74
C ASP A 92 10.35 -15.21 -0.10
N ALA A 93 9.32 -15.81 0.51
CA ALA A 93 8.01 -16.05 -0.11
C ALA A 93 7.03 -14.86 0.01
N SER A 94 7.50 -13.71 0.50
CA SER A 94 6.68 -12.51 0.75
C SER A 94 7.34 -11.26 0.18
N ARG A 95 8.11 -11.38 -0.91
CA ARG A 95 8.82 -10.23 -1.49
C ARG A 95 7.89 -9.17 -2.11
N PRO A 96 6.78 -9.54 -2.80
CA PRO A 96 5.75 -8.56 -3.18
C PRO A 96 5.16 -7.82 -1.97
N TRP A 97 4.92 -8.51 -0.86
CA TRP A 97 4.46 -7.87 0.38
C TRP A 97 5.46 -6.84 0.94
N LEU A 98 6.75 -7.16 0.91
CA LEU A 98 7.78 -6.21 1.34
C LEU A 98 7.80 -4.96 0.46
N LEU A 99 7.60 -5.12 -0.85
CA LEU A 99 7.48 -4.01 -1.79
C LEU A 99 6.20 -3.19 -1.50
N TYR A 100 5.06 -3.85 -1.31
CA TYR A 100 3.80 -3.20 -0.95
C TYR A 100 3.91 -2.38 0.34
N TRP A 101 4.34 -2.99 1.45
CA TRP A 101 4.41 -2.29 2.73
C TRP A 101 5.35 -1.08 2.70
N THR A 102 6.49 -1.22 2.03
CA THR A 102 7.48 -0.13 1.96
C THR A 102 6.99 1.03 1.08
N THR A 103 6.49 0.74 -0.11
CA THR A 103 5.99 1.76 -1.04
C THR A 103 4.71 2.42 -0.54
N HIS A 104 3.79 1.65 0.05
CA HIS A 104 2.56 2.18 0.63
C HIS A 104 2.82 3.08 1.86
N ALA A 105 3.73 2.68 2.76
CA ALA A 105 4.10 3.53 3.90
C ALA A 105 4.76 4.85 3.45
N LEU A 106 5.59 4.82 2.40
CA LEU A 106 6.14 6.03 1.80
C LEU A 106 5.04 6.92 1.19
N ALA A 107 4.07 6.33 0.49
CA ALA A 107 2.93 7.07 -0.07
C ALA A 107 2.09 7.76 1.03
N ILE A 108 1.82 7.09 2.16
CA ILE A 108 1.13 7.68 3.32
C ILE A 108 1.91 8.89 3.88
N MET A 109 3.24 8.85 3.86
CA MET A 109 4.10 9.95 4.29
C MET A 109 4.26 11.07 3.23
N GLY A 110 3.61 10.96 2.08
CA GLY A 110 3.72 11.94 0.99
C GLY A 110 5.05 11.85 0.23
N GLU A 111 5.76 10.74 0.35
CA GLU A 111 7.09 10.55 -0.24
C GLU A 111 6.99 10.05 -1.68
N THR A 112 7.78 10.66 -2.57
CA THR A 112 7.90 10.21 -3.96
C THR A 112 9.03 9.20 -4.11
N LEU A 113 8.80 8.20 -4.96
CA LEU A 113 9.80 7.23 -5.39
C LEU A 113 10.46 7.70 -6.69
N ASP A 114 11.75 7.42 -6.84
CA ASP A 114 12.45 7.72 -8.09
C ASP A 114 11.99 6.83 -9.25
N ALA A 115 12.08 7.34 -10.48
CA ALA A 115 11.60 6.64 -11.66
C ALA A 115 12.37 5.32 -11.92
N GLU A 116 13.64 5.25 -11.54
CA GLU A 116 14.49 4.06 -11.65
C GLU A 116 13.94 2.94 -10.75
N PHE A 117 13.62 3.25 -9.50
CA PHE A 117 13.05 2.32 -8.54
C PHE A 117 11.69 1.80 -9.00
N ASN A 118 10.82 2.69 -9.48
CA ASN A 118 9.52 2.28 -10.02
C ASN A 118 9.69 1.31 -11.19
N HIS A 119 10.64 1.58 -12.10
CA HIS A 119 10.95 0.67 -13.21
C HIS A 119 11.46 -0.69 -12.71
N ASP A 120 12.41 -0.70 -11.79
CA ASP A 120 12.99 -1.92 -11.22
C ASP A 120 11.95 -2.73 -10.43
N ALA A 121 11.05 -2.07 -9.70
CA ALA A 121 9.96 -2.69 -8.97
C ALA A 121 8.98 -3.40 -9.92
N VAL A 122 8.56 -2.74 -11.00
CA VAL A 122 7.70 -3.35 -12.04
C VAL A 122 8.41 -4.53 -12.69
N LYS A 123 9.68 -4.39 -13.05
CA LYS A 123 10.48 -5.47 -13.63
C LYS A 123 10.62 -6.66 -12.68
N PHE A 124 10.82 -6.40 -11.39
CA PHE A 124 10.84 -7.44 -10.37
C PHE A 124 9.49 -8.14 -10.26
N LEU A 125 8.38 -7.42 -10.15
CA LEU A 125 7.04 -8.02 -10.06
C LEU A 125 6.71 -8.86 -11.30
N ALA A 126 7.12 -8.42 -12.50
CA ALA A 126 6.98 -9.21 -13.72
C ALA A 126 7.68 -10.58 -13.64
N THR A 127 8.81 -10.69 -12.91
CA THR A 127 9.48 -11.98 -12.68
C THR A 127 8.77 -12.87 -11.67
N CYS A 128 7.87 -12.31 -10.86
CA CYS A 128 7.04 -13.04 -9.90
C CYS A 128 5.70 -13.49 -10.52
N GLN A 129 5.33 -12.99 -11.70
CA GLN A 129 4.11 -13.36 -12.38
C GLN A 129 4.22 -14.77 -12.98
N THR A 130 3.17 -15.58 -12.86
CA THR A 130 3.17 -16.94 -13.42
C THR A 130 2.45 -17.01 -14.77
N PRO A 131 2.84 -17.94 -15.67
CA PRO A 131 2.19 -18.09 -16.98
C PRO A 131 0.69 -18.44 -16.91
N SER A 132 0.25 -19.07 -15.83
CA SER A 132 -1.16 -19.41 -15.59
C SER A 132 -1.96 -18.28 -14.94
N GLY A 133 -1.33 -17.13 -14.65
CA GLY A 133 -1.94 -15.98 -13.97
C GLY A 133 -1.56 -15.88 -12.49
N GLY A 134 -1.76 -14.70 -11.92
CA GLY A 134 -1.36 -14.37 -10.54
C GLY A 134 0.15 -14.21 -10.34
N PHE A 135 0.53 -13.86 -9.11
CA PHE A 135 1.91 -13.60 -8.69
C PHE A 135 2.31 -14.53 -7.54
N GLY A 136 3.53 -15.03 -7.57
CA GLY A 136 4.16 -15.78 -6.49
C GLY A 136 4.92 -14.89 -5.50
N GLY A 137 5.38 -15.48 -4.40
CA GLY A 137 6.17 -14.80 -3.37
C GLY A 137 7.57 -14.32 -3.80
N GLY A 138 8.03 -14.81 -4.95
CA GLY A 138 9.31 -14.50 -5.57
C GLY A 138 9.43 -15.18 -6.93
N PRO A 139 10.51 -14.93 -7.69
CA PRO A 139 10.71 -15.49 -9.02
C PRO A 139 10.70 -17.02 -9.00
N GLY A 140 9.90 -17.62 -9.87
CA GLY A 140 9.74 -19.08 -9.96
C GLY A 140 8.91 -19.73 -8.85
N GLN A 141 8.38 -18.95 -7.90
CA GLN A 141 7.44 -19.46 -6.90
C GLN A 141 6.02 -19.56 -7.48
N LEU A 142 5.23 -20.50 -6.95
CA LEU A 142 3.83 -20.69 -7.36
C LEU A 142 3.00 -19.45 -7.03
N ALA A 143 2.01 -19.16 -7.89
CA ALA A 143 1.07 -18.07 -7.66
C ALA A 143 0.33 -18.25 -6.33
N HIS A 144 0.15 -17.16 -5.61
CA HIS A 144 -0.57 -17.15 -4.34
C HIS A 144 -1.44 -15.88 -4.25
N MET A 145 -2.65 -16.00 -3.71
CA MET A 145 -3.59 -14.87 -3.65
C MET A 145 -3.03 -13.69 -2.87
N ALA A 146 -2.34 -13.96 -1.75
CA ALA A 146 -1.75 -12.89 -0.94
C ALA A 146 -0.69 -12.08 -1.72
N SER A 147 0.17 -12.75 -2.49
CA SER A 147 1.20 -12.08 -3.30
C SER A 147 0.65 -11.47 -4.59
N THR A 148 -0.53 -11.90 -5.03
CA THR A 148 -1.26 -11.29 -6.15
C THR A 148 -1.98 -10.01 -5.73
N TYR A 149 -2.41 -9.93 -4.47
CA TYR A 149 -3.01 -8.73 -3.90
C TYR A 149 -1.97 -7.63 -3.62
N ALA A 150 -0.84 -8.00 -3.03
CA ALA A 150 0.23 -7.09 -2.64
C ALA A 150 0.93 -6.47 -3.86
#